data_AF-A0A2U1B861-F1
#
_entry.id   AF-A0A2U1B861-F1
#
_cell.length_a   1.000
_cell.length_b   1.000
_cell.length_c   1.000
_cell.angle_alpha   90.00
_cell.angle_beta   90.00
_cell.angle_gamma   90.00
#
_symmetry.space_group_name_H-M   'P 1'
#
loop_
_entity.id
_entity.type
_entity.pdbx_description
1 polymer ?
#
loop_
_entity_poly.entity_id
_entity_poly.type
_entity_poly.pdbx_seq_one_letter_code
_entity_poly.pdbx_strand_id
1 'polypeptide(L)' 'MILTDLWMPGMSGIELVEHLTEDLRWKQIPVIAVTADVQIAAEKRALFTDLLLKPITLDSLREVLGRTLRVYP' A
#
# COMPACT_ATOMS: atom_id res chain seq x y z
N MET A 1 -6.32 7.47 2.88
CA MET A 1 -5.09 6.73 2.48
C MET A 1 -4.63 5.87 3.64
N ILE A 2 -4.07 4.69 3.37
CA ILE A 2 -3.55 3.74 4.36
C ILE A 2 -2.12 3.37 3.98
N LEU A 3 -1.22 3.29 4.96
CA LEU A 3 0.10 2.68 4.81
C LEU A 3 0.09 1.39 5.62
N THR A 4 0.46 0.26 5.02
CA THR A 4 0.42 -1.05 5.69
C THR A 4 1.69 -1.84 5.41
N ASP A 5 2.18 -2.62 6.37
CA ASP A 5 3.26 -3.58 6.11
C ASP A 5 2.73 -4.74 5.26
N LEU A 6 3.54 -5.24 4.33
CA LEU A 6 3.12 -6.37 3.50
C LEU A 6 3.10 -7.68 4.31
N TRP A 7 4.14 -7.87 5.11
CA TRP A 7 4.38 -9.11 5.84
C TRP A 7 4.11 -8.89 7.33
N MET A 8 2.92 -9.28 7.78
CA MET A 8 2.50 -9.20 9.17
C MET A 8 1.99 -10.56 9.66
N PRO A 9 2.19 -10.91 10.94
CA PRO A 9 1.56 -12.08 11.53
C PRO A 9 0.03 -11.86 11.62
N GLY A 10 -0.73 -12.93 11.39
CA GLY A 10 -2.19 -12.93 11.48
C GLY A 10 -2.87 -12.55 10.16
N MET A 11 -2.69 -11.30 9.70
CA MET A 11 -3.26 -10.81 8.45
C MET A 11 -2.21 -9.99 7.69
N SER A 12 -1.94 -10.37 6.44
CA SER A 12 -1.01 -9.67 5.56
C SER A 12 -1.59 -8.37 5.01
N GLY A 13 -0.72 -7.50 4.47
CA GLY A 13 -1.16 -6.29 3.77
C GLY A 13 -2.02 -6.59 2.54
N ILE A 14 -1.86 -7.76 1.91
CA ILE A 14 -2.69 -8.21 0.78
C ILE A 14 -4.10 -8.53 1.27
N GLU A 15 -4.21 -9.36 2.31
CA GLU A 15 -5.50 -9.72 2.90
C GLU A 15 -6.23 -8.46 3.40
N LEU A 16 -5.51 -7.48 3.97
CA LEU A 16 -6.10 -6.20 4.34
C LEU A 16 -6.78 -5.51 3.14
N VAL A 17 -6.10 -5.44 1.98
CA VAL A 17 -6.69 -4.83 0.78
C VAL A 17 -7.91 -5.60 0.32
N GLU A 18 -7.85 -6.94 0.31
CA GLU A 18 -8.99 -7.79 -0.05
C GLU A 18 -10.20 -7.48 0.84
N HIS A 19 -10.04 -7.43 2.17
CA HIS A 19 -11.10 -7.07 3.11
C HIS A 19 -11.63 -5.64 2.90
N LEU A 20 -10.76 -4.68 2.59
CA LEU A 20 -11.18 -3.30 2.31
C LEU A 20 -12.05 -3.21 1.04
N THR A 21 -11.83 -4.09 0.06
CA THR A 21 -12.63 -4.09 -1.18
C THR A 21 -14.03 -4.68 -1.01
N GLU A 22 -14.28 -5.44 0.05
CA GLU A 22 -15.60 -6.02 0.37
C GLU A 22 -16.62 -4.95 0.80
N ASP A 23 -16.15 -3.84 1.37
CA ASP A 23 -16.99 -2.72 1.79
C ASP A 23 -16.83 -1.53 0.83
N LEU A 24 -17.93 -1.16 0.16
CA LEU A 24 -17.97 -0.06 -0.80
C LEU A 24 -17.51 1.29 -0.20
N ARG A 25 -17.61 1.47 1.11
CA ARG A 25 -17.13 2.68 1.80
C ARG A 25 -15.61 2.84 1.72
N TRP A 26 -14.88 1.73 1.67
CA TRP A 26 -13.42 1.70 1.72
C TRP A 26 -12.75 1.41 0.38
N LYS A 27 -13.53 0.97 -0.62
CA LYS A 27 -13.05 0.60 -1.96
C LYS A 27 -12.20 1.66 -2.66
N GLN A 28 -12.36 2.94 -2.31
CA GLN A 28 -11.61 4.05 -2.91
C GLN A 28 -10.44 4.55 -2.05
N ILE A 29 -10.21 4.00 -0.86
CA ILE A 29 -9.08 4.44 -0.04
C ILE A 29 -7.77 3.94 -0.68
N PRO A 30 -6.83 4.83 -1.05
CA PRO A 30 -5.54 4.40 -1.57
C PRO A 30 -4.74 3.70 -0.48
N VAL A 31 -4.19 2.53 -0.79
CA VAL A 31 -3.39 1.71 0.11
C VAL A 31 -1.97 1.60 -0.43
N ILE A 32 -1.00 2.01 0.37
CA ILE A 32 0.43 1.93 0.06
C ILE A 32 1.03 0.79 0.87
N ALA A 33 1.67 -0.16 0.19
CA ALA A 33 2.38 -1.24 0.89
C ALA A 33 3.77 -0.76 1.31
N VAL A 34 4.13 -1.03 2.56
CA VAL A 34 5.46 -0.81 3.12
C VAL A 34 6.15 -2.16 3.20
N THR A 35 7.29 -2.34 2.52
CA THR A 35 7.91 -3.66 2.41
C THR A 35 9.43 -3.57 2.31
N ALA A 36 10.13 -4.59 2.78
CA ALA A 36 11.55 -4.79 2.46
C ALA A 36 11.73 -5.63 1.18
N ASP A 37 10.66 -6.28 0.73
CA ASP A 37 10.65 -7.21 -0.39
C ASP A 37 10.28 -6.50 -1.70
N VAL A 38 11.21 -6.51 -2.64
CA VAL A 38 11.05 -5.94 -3.98
C VAL A 38 10.51 -6.94 -5.00
N GLN A 39 10.40 -8.23 -4.65
CA GLN A 39 10.04 -9.33 -5.54
C GLN A 39 8.57 -9.74 -5.45
N ILE A 40 7.69 -8.81 -5.05
CA ILE A 40 6.24 -9.03 -5.05
C ILE A 40 5.77 -9.31 -6.48
N ALA A 41 5.01 -10.39 -6.66
CA ALA A 41 4.41 -10.74 -7.94
C ALA A 41 3.54 -9.61 -8.49
N ALA A 42 3.54 -9.41 -9.81
CA ALA A 42 2.92 -8.24 -10.44
C ALA A 42 1.42 -8.13 -10.13
N GLU A 43 0.71 -9.26 -10.06
CA GLU A 43 -0.71 -9.32 -9.70
C GLU A 43 -0.98 -8.84 -8.27
N LYS A 44 -0.10 -9.18 -7.31
CA LYS A 44 -0.21 -8.74 -5.92
C LYS A 44 0.16 -7.28 -5.77
N ARG A 45 1.16 -6.81 -6.52
CA ARG A 45 1.55 -5.40 -6.54
C ARG A 45 0.42 -4.50 -7.03
N ALA A 46 -0.39 -4.96 -7.99
CA ALA A 46 -1.50 -4.21 -8.56
C ALA A 46 -2.65 -3.93 -7.55
N LEU A 47 -2.68 -4.63 -6.41
CA LEU A 47 -3.65 -4.37 -5.34
C LEU A 47 -3.34 -3.08 -4.57
N PHE A 48 -2.10 -2.61 -4.61
CA PHE A 48 -1.67 -1.42 -3.90
C PHE A 48 -1.57 -0.22 -4.84
N THR A 49 -1.89 0.96 -4.33
CA THR A 49 -1.75 2.22 -5.06
C THR A 49 -0.29 2.58 -5.30
N ASP A 50 0.58 2.32 -4.32
CA ASP A 50 2.01 2.53 -4.43
C ASP A 50 2.76 1.61 -3.45
N LEU A 51 4.09 1.59 -3.55
CA LEU A 51 4.99 0.85 -2.66
C LEU A 51 6.00 1.79 -2.01
N LEU A 52 6.25 1.59 -0.73
CA LEU A 52 7.28 2.26 0.05
C LEU A 52 8.28 1.22 0.57
N LEU A 53 9.54 1.33 0.15
CA LEU A 53 10.58 0.39 0.56
C LEU A 53 11.15 0.72 1.95
N LYS A 54 11.40 -0.32 2.75
CA LYS A 54 12.19 -0.24 3.99
C LYS A 54 13.69 -0.22 3.63
N PRO A 55 14.55 0.53 4.36
CA PRO A 55 14.22 1.43 5.46
C PRO A 55 13.51 2.70 4.98
N ILE A 56 12.50 3.14 5.74
CA ILE A 56 11.73 4.33 5.39
C ILE A 56 12.55 5.57 5.73
N THR A 57 12.73 6.45 4.74
CA THR A 57 13.29 7.78 4.93
C THR A 57 12.19 8.83 4.78
N LEU A 58 12.42 10.03 5.33
CA LEU A 58 11.46 11.12 5.15
C LEU A 58 11.29 11.48 3.67
N ASP A 59 12.36 11.42 2.88
CA ASP A 59 12.31 11.72 1.45
C ASP A 59 11.49 10.69 0.67
N SER A 60 11.71 9.38 0.92
CA SER A 60 10.93 8.33 0.25
C SER A 60 9.45 8.38 0.63
N LEU A 61 9.15 8.68 1.89
CA LEU A 61 7.78 8.90 2.36
C LEU A 61 7.13 10.10 1.66
N ARG A 62 7.82 11.24 1.59
CA ARG A 62 7.32 12.45 0.95
C ARG A 62 7.07 12.24 -0.54
N GLU A 63 7.94 11.50 -1.22
CA GLU A 63 7.77 11.18 -2.63
C GLU A 63 6.50 10.36 -2.87
N VAL A 64 6.34 9.25 -2.14
CA VAL A 64 5.17 8.37 -2.28
C VAL A 64 3.88 9.13 -1.96
N LEU A 65 3.83 9.86 -0.85
CA LEU A 65 2.64 10.66 -0.49
C LEU A 65 2.33 11.71 -1.56
N GLY A 66 3.36 12.39 -2.09
CA GLY A 66 3.20 13.36 -3.16
C GLY A 66 2.67 12.75 -4.45
N ARG A 67 3.10 11.53 -4.82
CA ARG A 67 2.57 10.80 -5.98
C ARG A 67 1.11 10.39 -5.75
N THR A 68 0.81 9.78 -4.60
CA THR A 68 -0.54 9.27 -4.30
C THR A 68 -1.58 10.40 -4.20
N LEU A 69 -1.27 11.50 -3.52
CA LEU A 69 -2.19 12.65 -3.37
C LEU A 69 -2.45 13.41 -4.67
N ARG A 70 -1.59 13.30 -5.69
CA ARG A 70 -1.84 13.90 -7.02
C ARG A 70 -2.86 13.10 -7.83
N VAL A 71 -2.93 11.79 -7.59
CA VAL A 71 -3.83 10.86 -8.29
C VAL A 71 -5.21 10.82 -7.62
N TYR A 72 -5.25 11.07 -6.30
CA TYR A 72 -6.47 11.11 -5.48
C TYR A 72 -6.78 12.54 -5.00
N PRO A 73 -7.66 13.29 -5.70
CA PRO A 73 -8.10 14.63 -5.28
C PRO A 73 -9.02 14.60 -4.06
#